data_AF-A0A0C3CA67-F1
#
_entry.id   AF-A0A0C3CA67-F1
#
_cell.length_a   1.000
_cell.length_b   1.000
_cell.length_c   1.000
_cell.angle_alpha   90.00
_cell.angle_beta   90.00
_cell.angle_gamma   90.00
#
_symmetry.space_group_name_H-M   'P 1'
#
loop_
_entity.id
_entity.type
_entity.pdbx_description
1 polymer ?
#
loop_
_entity_poly.entity_id
_entity_poly.type
_entity_poly.pdbx_seq_one_letter_code
_entity_poly.pdbx_strand_id
1 'polypeptide(L)'
;MLKPHLHRCRSLHVDAHLSSSLPFIYKTFSGIEAPYLTSMELVCDAYADDEYDEDSDAELDDEFNPRLTHLVIDGKNFCRPAEESNCWIDRRMGLNQLTIAQYQGDEYEEYSLKDFLDSVYLMVYPSQIKFEGLHFPRYFHDDLDYGFMIPFVQFEGASKEFISGISEFATFSHVSVLRITRCPLPNLHNFLDTTETLILEDIDSTVDLLDAVAAWQGENLWLDRCHSLSDVFLEALASPILGFYPCGAMRRLLLHRLPNFSIILLKEMVEGRNALVHYNDPNWKTATGFGPSISHLAVVRCGIQKLSAQDEEWFRSHLVEFYWGSLFVSSLQSVTDCMNPVP
;
A
#
# COMPACT_ATOMS: atom_id res chain seq x y z
N MET A 1 -10.41 -34.42 4.00
CA MET A 1 -10.66 -34.47 5.46
C MET A 1 -11.26 -33.17 6.05
N LEU A 2 -11.21 -32.02 5.37
CA LEU A 2 -11.70 -30.74 5.93
C LEU A 2 -13.22 -30.54 5.89
N LYS A 3 -13.90 -31.09 4.86
CA LYS A 3 -15.35 -30.88 4.62
C LYS A 3 -16.26 -30.99 5.87
N PRO A 4 -16.17 -32.03 6.72
CA PRO A 4 -17.09 -32.18 7.86
C PRO A 4 -16.91 -31.13 8.96
N HIS A 5 -15.86 -30.31 8.94
CA HIS A 5 -15.56 -29.35 10.00
C HIS A 5 -15.76 -27.89 9.59
N LEU A 6 -15.88 -27.59 8.30
CA LEU A 6 -15.98 -26.22 7.79
C LEU A 6 -17.24 -25.48 8.27
N HIS A 7 -18.34 -26.20 8.50
CA HIS A 7 -19.58 -25.62 9.03
C HIS A 7 -19.46 -25.02 10.45
N ARG A 8 -18.34 -25.25 11.16
CA ARG A 8 -18.05 -24.64 12.49
C ARG A 8 -16.79 -23.78 12.46
N CYS A 9 -16.12 -23.72 11.31
CA CYS A 9 -14.84 -23.07 11.18
C CYS A 9 -15.05 -21.55 11.09
N ARG A 10 -14.22 -20.77 11.80
CA ARG A 10 -14.19 -19.30 11.70
C ARG A 10 -13.06 -18.79 10.82
N SER A 11 -11.94 -19.51 10.83
CA SER A 11 -10.72 -19.15 10.13
C SER A 11 -10.12 -20.38 9.48
N LEU A 12 -9.87 -20.33 8.18
CA LEU A 12 -9.13 -21.36 7.44
C LEU A 12 -7.81 -20.78 6.99
N HIS A 13 -6.70 -21.43 7.34
CA HIS A 13 -5.37 -21.07 6.87
C HIS A 13 -4.74 -22.32 6.25
N VAL A 14 -4.33 -22.20 4.99
CA VAL A 14 -3.61 -23.23 4.25
C VAL A 14 -2.30 -22.62 3.80
N ASP A 15 -1.23 -23.20 4.29
CA ASP A 15 0.14 -22.87 3.92
C ASP A 15 0.70 -24.03 3.09
N ALA A 16 1.14 -23.74 1.88
CA ALA A 16 1.67 -24.69 0.94
C ALA A 16 3.04 -24.26 0.44
N HIS A 17 3.92 -25.22 0.17
CA HIS A 17 5.22 -24.85 -0.39
C HIS A 17 5.11 -24.37 -1.85
N LEU A 18 4.22 -24.99 -2.64
CA LEU A 18 3.97 -24.67 -4.04
C LEU A 18 2.53 -24.20 -4.23
N SER A 19 2.31 -23.21 -5.11
CA SER A 19 0.95 -22.79 -5.50
C SER A 19 0.11 -23.94 -6.06
N SER A 20 0.74 -24.91 -6.74
CA SER A 20 0.10 -26.15 -7.22
C SER A 20 -0.48 -27.07 -6.15
N SER A 21 -0.10 -26.86 -4.90
CA SER A 21 -0.66 -27.59 -3.75
C SER A 21 -1.83 -26.87 -3.08
N LEU A 22 -2.16 -25.64 -3.48
CA LEU A 22 -3.29 -24.91 -2.93
C LEU A 22 -4.61 -25.45 -3.47
N PRO A 23 -5.65 -25.57 -2.62
CA PRO A 23 -6.96 -25.98 -3.08
C PRO A 23 -7.59 -24.87 -3.91
N PHE A 24 -8.08 -25.20 -5.11
CA PHE A 24 -8.95 -24.29 -5.85
C PHE A 24 -10.25 -24.09 -5.09
N ILE A 25 -10.56 -22.84 -4.73
CA ILE A 25 -11.68 -22.55 -3.83
C ILE A 25 -13.00 -23.06 -4.40
N TYR A 26 -13.29 -22.71 -5.65
CA TYR A 26 -14.54 -23.06 -6.33
C TYR A 26 -14.73 -24.57 -6.41
N LYS A 27 -13.68 -25.35 -6.73
CA LYS A 27 -13.73 -26.82 -6.83
C LYS A 27 -13.75 -27.52 -5.48
N THR A 28 -12.90 -27.08 -4.55
CA THR A 28 -12.67 -27.77 -3.28
C THR A 28 -13.82 -27.56 -2.30
N PHE A 29 -14.40 -26.35 -2.30
CA PHE A 29 -15.42 -25.94 -1.34
C PHE A 29 -16.83 -25.84 -1.93
N SER A 30 -17.03 -26.14 -3.22
CA SER A 30 -18.39 -26.30 -3.77
C SER A 30 -19.19 -27.33 -2.96
N GLY A 31 -20.47 -27.03 -2.73
CA GLY A 31 -21.37 -27.84 -1.91
C GLY A 31 -21.15 -27.75 -0.40
N ILE A 32 -20.22 -26.91 0.07
CA ILE A 32 -19.91 -26.82 1.50
C ILE A 32 -20.53 -25.58 2.12
N GLU A 33 -21.41 -25.80 3.10
CA GLU A 33 -21.86 -24.73 3.99
C GLU A 33 -20.76 -24.35 4.99
N ALA A 34 -20.32 -23.09 4.93
CA ALA A 34 -19.33 -22.52 5.86
C ALA A 34 -19.83 -21.18 6.45
N PRO A 35 -20.99 -21.17 7.17
CA PRO A 35 -21.67 -19.94 7.57
C PRO A 35 -20.90 -19.08 8.59
N TYR A 36 -19.97 -19.68 9.33
CA TYR A 36 -19.16 -18.98 10.32
C TYR A 36 -17.77 -18.60 9.81
N LEU A 37 -17.40 -18.99 8.59
CA LEU A 37 -16.08 -18.73 8.05
C LEU A 37 -15.96 -17.25 7.68
N THR A 38 -15.18 -16.51 8.48
CA THR A 38 -14.98 -15.07 8.33
C THR A 38 -13.58 -14.71 7.87
N SER A 39 -12.62 -15.63 7.94
CA SER A 39 -11.24 -15.44 7.50
C SER A 39 -10.78 -16.65 6.69
N MET A 40 -10.19 -16.41 5.53
CA MET A 40 -9.56 -17.46 4.73
C MET A 40 -8.22 -16.97 4.21
N GLU A 41 -7.19 -17.80 4.36
CA GLU A 41 -5.84 -17.53 3.88
C GLU A 41 -5.33 -18.77 3.15
N LEU A 42 -5.05 -18.63 1.85
CA LEU A 42 -4.41 -19.62 1.01
C LEU A 42 -3.10 -19.01 0.53
N VAL A 43 -1.99 -19.42 1.14
CA VAL A 43 -0.66 -18.83 0.94
C VAL A 43 0.30 -19.90 0.44
N CYS A 44 1.20 -19.51 -0.45
CA CYS A 44 2.29 -20.37 -0.88
C CYS A 44 3.65 -19.67 -0.89
N ASP A 45 4.72 -20.43 -0.64
CA ASP A 45 6.10 -19.93 -0.68
C ASP A 45 6.60 -19.67 -2.10
N ALA A 46 6.28 -20.59 -3.02
CA ALA A 46 6.80 -20.59 -4.37
C ALA A 46 5.68 -20.77 -5.41
N TYR A 47 5.77 -19.95 -6.47
CA TYR A 47 4.93 -20.10 -7.63
C TYR A 47 5.41 -21.28 -8.47
N ALA A 48 4.53 -22.26 -8.67
CA ALA A 48 4.76 -23.37 -9.59
C ALA A 48 3.94 -23.14 -10.87
N ASP A 49 4.64 -23.18 -12.00
CA ASP A 49 4.05 -23.16 -13.33
C ASP A 49 3.77 -24.59 -13.81
N ASP A 50 3.03 -25.33 -12.99
CA ASP A 50 2.60 -26.67 -13.36
C ASP A 50 1.29 -26.55 -14.16
N GLU A 51 1.28 -27.16 -15.36
CA GLU A 51 0.05 -27.45 -16.09
C GLU A 51 -0.83 -28.32 -15.18
N TYR A 52 -1.96 -27.77 -14.73
CA TYR A 52 -2.90 -28.55 -13.97
C TYR A 52 -3.69 -29.42 -14.94
N ASP A 53 -3.81 -30.71 -14.64
CA ASP A 53 -4.71 -31.59 -15.36
C ASP A 53 -6.15 -31.05 -15.22
N GLU A 54 -6.68 -30.46 -16.29
CA GLU A 54 -8.04 -29.88 -16.39
C GLU A 54 -9.16 -30.93 -16.40
N ASP A 55 -8.83 -32.21 -16.24
CA ASP A 55 -9.69 -33.36 -16.55
C ASP A 55 -10.84 -33.64 -15.56
N SER A 56 -11.46 -32.62 -14.94
CA SER A 56 -12.73 -32.86 -14.24
C SER A 56 -13.83 -31.89 -14.62
N ASP A 57 -14.62 -32.29 -15.62
CA ASP A 57 -15.96 -31.77 -15.96
C ASP A 57 -17.00 -32.08 -14.86
N ALA A 58 -16.65 -31.85 -13.59
CA ALA A 58 -17.62 -32.03 -12.52
C ALA A 58 -18.62 -30.87 -12.57
N GLU A 59 -19.89 -31.17 -12.87
CA GLU A 59 -21.00 -30.21 -12.76
C GLU A 59 -21.02 -29.66 -11.32
N LEU A 60 -20.71 -28.37 -11.17
CA LEU A 60 -20.69 -27.67 -9.88
C LEU A 60 -22.08 -27.08 -9.61
N ASP A 61 -22.96 -27.86 -8.98
CA ASP A 61 -24.34 -27.42 -8.71
C ASP A 61 -24.50 -26.52 -7.46
N ASP A 62 -23.52 -26.52 -6.54
CA ASP A 62 -23.65 -25.81 -5.26
C ASP A 62 -22.60 -24.71 -5.04
N GLU A 63 -23.07 -23.47 -4.83
CA GLU A 63 -22.25 -22.28 -4.59
C GLU A 63 -21.62 -22.28 -3.19
N PHE A 64 -20.28 -22.18 -3.10
CA PHE A 64 -19.58 -21.99 -1.84
C PHE A 64 -19.85 -20.59 -1.31
N ASN A 65 -20.58 -20.42 -0.19
CA ASN A 65 -21.06 -19.10 0.27
C ASN A 65 -20.63 -18.69 1.70
N PRO A 66 -19.32 -18.52 2.01
CA PRO A 66 -18.86 -18.05 3.33
C PRO A 66 -19.07 -16.55 3.57
N ARG A 67 -19.11 -16.14 4.85
CA ARG A 67 -19.23 -14.73 5.31
C ARG A 67 -17.86 -14.08 5.52
N LEU A 68 -17.01 -14.13 4.50
CA LEU A 68 -15.64 -13.66 4.59
C LEU A 68 -15.58 -12.15 4.84
N THR A 69 -14.72 -11.78 5.78
CA THR A 69 -14.33 -10.41 6.11
C THR A 69 -12.85 -10.18 5.81
N HIS A 70 -12.06 -11.26 5.79
CA HIS A 70 -10.63 -11.25 5.51
C HIS A 70 -10.33 -12.39 4.52
N LEU A 71 -9.67 -12.06 3.42
CA LEU A 71 -9.31 -13.03 2.39
C LEU A 71 -7.88 -12.79 1.92
N VAL A 72 -7.04 -13.82 2.01
CA VAL A 72 -5.71 -13.87 1.36
C VAL A 72 -5.73 -15.05 0.41
N ILE A 73 -5.50 -14.80 -0.87
CA ILE A 73 -5.51 -15.81 -1.93
C ILE A 73 -4.37 -15.56 -2.89
N ASP A 74 -3.94 -16.64 -3.56
CA ASP A 74 -3.02 -16.51 -4.66
C ASP A 74 -3.72 -15.97 -5.92
N GLY A 75 -2.91 -15.50 -6.88
CA GLY A 75 -3.40 -14.97 -8.14
C GLY A 75 -4.20 -16.00 -8.92
N LYS A 76 -3.77 -17.26 -8.95
CA LYS A 76 -4.47 -18.33 -9.67
C LYS A 76 -5.88 -18.57 -9.14
N ASN A 77 -6.08 -18.60 -7.81
CA ASN A 77 -7.42 -18.70 -7.22
C ASN A 77 -8.27 -17.45 -7.45
N PHE A 78 -7.64 -16.29 -7.62
CA PHE A 78 -8.35 -15.05 -7.95
C PHE A 78 -8.80 -15.01 -9.41
N CYS A 79 -7.94 -15.40 -10.36
CA CYS A 79 -8.17 -15.23 -11.80
C CYS A 79 -9.12 -16.28 -12.40
N ARG A 80 -8.92 -17.58 -12.11
CA ARG A 80 -9.68 -18.69 -12.72
C ARG A 80 -11.22 -18.58 -12.62
N PRO A 81 -11.81 -18.16 -11.50
CA PRO A 81 -13.26 -18.02 -11.38
C PRO A 81 -13.90 -17.13 -12.46
N ALA A 82 -13.17 -16.13 -12.97
CA ALA A 82 -13.64 -15.23 -14.01
C ALA A 82 -13.74 -15.92 -15.38
N GLU A 83 -12.85 -16.88 -15.68
CA GLU A 83 -12.89 -17.66 -16.93
C GLU A 83 -14.10 -18.61 -16.95
N GLU A 84 -14.40 -19.23 -15.81
CA GLU A 84 -15.47 -20.23 -15.68
C GLU A 84 -16.86 -19.61 -15.43
N SER A 85 -17.01 -18.27 -15.52
CA SER A 85 -18.24 -17.53 -15.19
C SER A 85 -18.76 -17.80 -13.76
N ASN A 86 -17.89 -18.27 -12.86
CA ASN A 86 -18.21 -18.73 -11.52
C ASN A 86 -17.56 -17.81 -10.49
N CYS A 87 -17.95 -16.53 -10.50
CA CYS A 87 -17.36 -15.54 -9.61
C CYS A 87 -17.87 -15.69 -8.17
N TRP A 88 -17.35 -16.69 -7.46
CA TRP A 88 -17.67 -16.96 -6.06
C TRP A 88 -17.32 -15.77 -5.14
N ILE A 89 -16.52 -14.81 -5.62
CA ILE A 89 -16.09 -13.62 -4.90
C ILE A 89 -17.00 -12.39 -5.13
N ASP A 90 -17.66 -12.27 -6.29
CA ASP A 90 -18.40 -11.06 -6.70
C ASP A 90 -19.61 -10.74 -5.81
N ARG A 91 -20.15 -11.74 -5.09
CA ARG A 91 -21.36 -11.59 -4.27
C ARG A 91 -21.08 -11.43 -2.77
N ARG A 92 -19.83 -11.19 -2.40
CA ARG A 92 -19.39 -11.16 -0.99
C ARG A 92 -19.63 -9.79 -0.35
N MET A 93 -20.85 -9.56 0.10
CA MET A 93 -21.12 -8.42 0.99
C MET A 93 -20.35 -8.60 2.32
N GLY A 94 -19.47 -7.65 2.63
CA GLY A 94 -18.77 -7.58 3.92
C GLY A 94 -17.28 -7.96 3.91
N LEU A 95 -16.69 -8.22 2.74
CA LEU A 95 -15.24 -8.38 2.64
C LEU A 95 -14.57 -7.05 3.00
N ASN A 96 -13.80 -7.02 4.09
CA ASN A 96 -13.16 -5.81 4.59
C ASN A 96 -11.71 -5.71 4.11
N GLN A 97 -11.02 -6.85 4.09
CA GLN A 97 -9.61 -6.95 3.68
C GLN A 97 -9.45 -8.03 2.62
N LEU A 98 -8.79 -7.66 1.53
CA LEU A 98 -8.39 -8.57 0.47
C LEU A 98 -6.90 -8.45 0.20
N THR A 99 -6.21 -9.59 0.18
CA THR A 99 -4.86 -9.72 -0.36
C THR A 99 -4.88 -10.68 -1.53
N ILE A 100 -4.40 -10.22 -2.68
CA ILE A 100 -4.14 -11.05 -3.84
C ILE A 100 -2.62 -11.14 -3.97
N ALA A 101 -2.09 -12.35 -3.80
CA ALA A 101 -0.67 -12.61 -3.74
C ALA A 101 -0.20 -13.48 -4.92
N GLN A 102 1.06 -13.35 -5.32
CA GLN A 102 1.75 -14.31 -6.21
C GLN A 102 0.97 -14.64 -7.48
N TYR A 103 0.99 -13.71 -8.44
CA TYR A 103 0.52 -13.95 -9.80
C TYR A 103 1.63 -13.65 -10.78
N GLN A 104 1.91 -14.61 -11.65
CA GLN A 104 2.85 -14.43 -12.73
C GLN A 104 2.17 -14.87 -14.02
N GLY A 105 1.58 -13.90 -14.72
CA GLY A 105 0.99 -14.16 -16.02
C GLY A 105 2.06 -14.52 -17.04
N ASP A 106 1.78 -15.53 -17.86
CA ASP A 106 2.59 -15.87 -19.04
C ASP A 106 2.23 -14.94 -20.21
N GLU A 107 3.15 -14.76 -21.15
CA GLU A 107 2.87 -14.10 -22.42
C GLU A 107 1.77 -14.83 -23.23
N TYR A 108 1.55 -16.13 -22.99
CA TYR A 108 0.54 -16.90 -23.69
C TYR A 108 -0.80 -17.00 -22.93
N GLU A 109 -0.88 -16.51 -21.70
CA GLU A 109 -2.13 -16.51 -20.94
C GLU A 109 -3.15 -15.55 -21.57
N GLU A 110 -4.40 -16.01 -21.63
CA GLU A 110 -5.53 -15.20 -22.10
C GLU A 110 -5.96 -14.19 -21.03
N TYR A 111 -5.69 -14.48 -19.75
CA TYR A 111 -6.09 -13.65 -18.62
C TYR A 111 -5.24 -12.37 -18.52
N SER A 112 -5.87 -11.23 -18.80
CA SER A 112 -5.20 -9.95 -18.88
C SER A 112 -5.32 -9.13 -17.58
N LEU A 113 -4.55 -8.03 -17.49
CA LEU A 113 -4.75 -7.06 -16.42
C LEU A 113 -6.18 -6.48 -16.44
N LYS A 114 -6.81 -6.38 -17.62
CA LYS A 114 -8.20 -5.94 -17.72
C LYS A 114 -9.12 -6.93 -17.01
N ASP A 115 -8.99 -8.23 -17.28
CA ASP A 115 -9.82 -9.26 -16.67
C ASP A 115 -9.61 -9.31 -15.15
N PHE A 116 -8.37 -9.09 -14.72
CA PHE A 116 -8.02 -8.88 -13.32
C PHE A 116 -8.77 -7.69 -12.72
N LEU A 117 -8.71 -6.52 -13.36
CA LEU A 117 -9.36 -5.31 -12.88
C LEU A 117 -10.89 -5.39 -12.92
N ASP A 118 -11.47 -6.05 -13.93
CA ASP A 118 -12.90 -6.39 -13.97
C ASP A 118 -13.28 -7.22 -12.74
N SER A 119 -12.48 -8.23 -12.41
CA SER A 119 -12.70 -9.06 -11.23
C SER A 119 -12.55 -8.25 -9.94
N VAL A 120 -11.61 -7.29 -9.88
CA VAL A 120 -11.48 -6.37 -8.74
C VAL A 120 -12.67 -5.44 -8.62
N TYR A 121 -13.17 -4.93 -9.75
CA TYR A 121 -14.27 -3.98 -9.81
C TYR A 121 -15.62 -4.60 -9.45
N LEU A 122 -15.83 -5.88 -9.76
CA LEU A 122 -17.04 -6.62 -9.41
C LEU A 122 -17.14 -6.92 -7.91
N MET A 123 -16.04 -6.79 -7.16
CA MET A 123 -16.08 -6.97 -5.71
C MET A 123 -16.72 -5.77 -4.99
N VAL A 124 -17.46 -6.06 -3.92
CA VAL A 124 -18.06 -5.04 -3.07
C VAL A 124 -16.97 -4.36 -2.23
N TYR A 125 -16.48 -3.22 -2.73
CA TYR A 125 -15.59 -2.21 -2.10
C TYR A 125 -14.94 -2.61 -0.77
N PRO A 126 -13.83 -3.40 -0.78
CA PRO A 126 -13.10 -3.69 0.43
C PRO A 126 -12.53 -2.40 1.03
N SER A 127 -12.44 -2.31 2.36
CA SER A 127 -11.80 -1.17 3.02
C SER A 127 -10.28 -1.17 2.80
N GLN A 128 -9.71 -2.34 2.52
CA GLN A 128 -8.30 -2.53 2.28
C GLN A 128 -8.06 -3.56 1.17
N ILE A 129 -7.21 -3.20 0.21
CA ILE A 129 -6.67 -4.13 -0.78
C ILE A 129 -5.15 -4.15 -0.73
N LYS A 130 -4.58 -5.35 -0.84
CA LYS A 130 -3.15 -5.59 -0.94
C LYS A 130 -2.86 -6.41 -2.20
N PHE A 131 -1.95 -5.91 -3.02
CA PHE A 131 -1.39 -6.57 -4.18
C PHE A 131 0.04 -6.99 -3.89
N GLU A 132 0.31 -8.29 -3.85
CA GLU A 132 1.59 -8.84 -3.44
C GLU A 132 2.22 -9.71 -4.53
N GLY A 133 3.41 -9.35 -5.01
CA GLY A 133 4.13 -10.17 -5.99
C GLY A 133 3.34 -10.42 -7.29
N LEU A 134 2.61 -9.41 -7.77
CA LEU A 134 1.83 -9.52 -9.02
C LEU A 134 2.65 -9.04 -10.21
N HIS A 135 2.62 -9.84 -11.29
CA HIS A 135 3.28 -9.57 -12.56
C HIS A 135 2.36 -9.89 -13.74
N PHE A 136 2.12 -8.88 -14.57
CA PHE A 136 1.34 -8.99 -15.81
C PHE A 136 2.21 -8.51 -16.98
N PRO A 137 2.63 -9.38 -17.91
CA PRO A 137 3.52 -9.00 -19.00
C PRO A 137 2.83 -8.20 -20.12
N ARG A 138 1.50 -8.26 -20.22
CA ARG A 138 0.71 -7.61 -21.29
C ARG A 138 -0.38 -6.70 -20.75
N TYR A 139 -0.59 -5.59 -21.47
CA TYR A 139 -1.75 -4.71 -21.35
C TYR A 139 -2.49 -4.66 -22.67
N PHE A 140 -3.81 -4.53 -22.60
CA PHE A 140 -4.61 -4.12 -23.74
C PHE A 140 -4.87 -2.61 -23.63
N HIS A 141 -4.64 -1.88 -24.72
CA HIS A 141 -4.81 -0.43 -24.81
C HIS A 141 -6.27 -0.01 -24.99
N ASP A 142 -7.20 -0.72 -24.35
CA ASP A 142 -8.59 -0.28 -24.38
C ASP A 142 -8.74 0.92 -23.46
N ASP A 143 -9.56 1.90 -23.87
CA ASP A 143 -9.93 3.07 -23.07
C ASP A 143 -10.78 2.60 -21.87
N LEU A 144 -10.12 2.14 -20.81
CA LEU A 144 -10.73 1.65 -19.57
C LEU A 144 -10.55 2.70 -18.47
N ASP A 145 -11.61 2.92 -17.69
CA ASP A 145 -11.60 3.79 -16.52
C ASP A 145 -12.34 3.09 -15.37
N TYR A 146 -11.59 2.37 -14.54
CA TYR A 146 -12.12 1.73 -13.34
C TYR A 146 -12.08 2.69 -12.16
N GLY A 147 -13.24 3.03 -11.62
CA GLY A 147 -13.35 3.83 -10.40
C GLY A 147 -13.41 2.96 -9.15
N PHE A 148 -12.32 2.90 -8.37
CA PHE A 148 -12.27 2.21 -7.09
C PHE A 148 -12.51 3.16 -5.91
N MET A 149 -13.29 2.69 -4.92
CA MET A 149 -13.52 3.37 -3.65
C MET A 149 -12.88 2.57 -2.50
N ILE A 150 -11.55 2.50 -2.51
CA ILE A 150 -10.77 1.69 -1.56
C ILE A 150 -9.87 2.63 -0.72
N PRO A 151 -10.16 2.81 0.58
CA PRO A 151 -9.42 3.71 1.46
C PRO A 151 -7.95 3.33 1.66
N PHE A 152 -7.64 2.04 1.66
CA PHE A 152 -6.28 1.56 1.92
C PHE A 152 -5.82 0.66 0.78
N VAL A 153 -4.80 1.11 0.05
CA VAL A 153 -4.20 0.36 -1.05
C VAL A 153 -2.74 0.06 -0.70
N GLN A 154 -2.35 -1.20 -0.82
CA GLN A 154 -0.98 -1.64 -0.62
C GLN A 154 -0.43 -2.39 -1.82
N PHE A 155 0.78 -2.03 -2.24
CA PHE A 155 1.60 -2.79 -3.19
C PHE A 155 2.82 -3.35 -2.46
N GLU A 156 3.10 -4.64 -2.63
CA GLU A 156 4.25 -5.31 -2.03
C GLU A 156 4.95 -6.21 -3.04
N GLY A 157 6.17 -5.85 -3.46
CA GLY A 157 6.92 -6.62 -4.47
C GLY A 157 6.20 -6.76 -5.82
N ALA A 158 5.22 -5.89 -6.12
CA ALA A 158 4.54 -5.89 -7.41
C ALA A 158 5.46 -5.36 -8.52
N SER A 159 5.28 -5.86 -9.74
CA SER A 159 6.12 -5.44 -10.87
C SER A 159 5.84 -4.00 -11.30
N LYS A 160 6.82 -3.39 -11.99
CA LYS A 160 6.70 -2.04 -12.57
C LYS A 160 5.50 -2.00 -13.53
N GLU A 161 5.48 -3.01 -14.36
CA GLU A 161 4.45 -3.40 -15.29
C GLU A 161 3.05 -3.27 -14.64
N PHE A 162 2.80 -4.07 -13.61
CA PHE A 162 1.50 -4.09 -12.95
C PHE A 162 1.11 -2.74 -12.34
N ILE A 163 2.03 -2.07 -11.64
CA ILE A 163 1.76 -0.76 -11.02
C ILE A 163 1.45 0.29 -12.08
N SER A 164 2.21 0.32 -13.20
CA SER A 164 1.94 1.22 -14.31
C SER A 164 0.58 0.94 -14.95
N GLY A 165 0.25 -0.33 -15.20
CA GLY A 165 -1.04 -0.70 -15.79
C GLY A 165 -2.21 -0.32 -14.88
N ILE A 166 -2.14 -0.62 -13.58
CA ILE A 166 -3.18 -0.18 -12.65
C ILE A 166 -3.26 1.35 -12.61
N SER A 167 -2.13 2.05 -12.51
CA SER A 167 -2.15 3.51 -12.54
C SER A 167 -2.83 4.03 -13.80
N GLU A 168 -2.58 3.44 -14.97
CA GLU A 168 -3.17 3.87 -16.25
C GLU A 168 -4.67 3.61 -16.35
N PHE A 169 -5.15 2.43 -15.95
CA PHE A 169 -6.54 2.00 -16.18
C PHE A 169 -7.48 2.20 -14.99
N ALA A 170 -6.93 2.50 -13.81
CA ALA A 170 -7.71 2.60 -12.58
C ALA A 170 -7.54 3.97 -11.91
N THR A 171 -8.68 4.55 -11.57
CA THR A 171 -8.79 5.73 -10.73
C THR A 171 -9.23 5.31 -9.33
N PHE A 172 -8.47 5.70 -8.31
CA PHE A 172 -8.82 5.42 -6.93
C PHE A 172 -9.38 6.67 -6.27
N SER A 173 -10.70 6.82 -6.35
CA SER A 173 -11.41 7.84 -5.60
C SER A 173 -11.40 7.47 -4.11
N HIS A 174 -10.82 8.31 -3.26
CA HIS A 174 -10.75 8.13 -1.79
C HIS A 174 -9.67 7.20 -1.24
N VAL A 175 -8.48 7.11 -1.85
CA VAL A 175 -7.34 6.48 -1.16
C VAL A 175 -6.93 7.36 0.01
N SER A 176 -7.17 6.93 1.24
CA SER A 176 -6.63 7.61 2.43
C SER A 176 -5.16 7.24 2.64
N VAL A 177 -4.80 5.98 2.39
CA VAL A 177 -3.46 5.45 2.61
C VAL A 177 -3.00 4.65 1.40
N LEU A 178 -1.89 5.08 0.80
CA LEU A 178 -1.15 4.31 -0.19
C LEU A 178 0.15 3.81 0.43
N ARG A 179 0.31 2.49 0.51
CA ARG A 179 1.56 1.86 0.98
C ARG A 179 2.23 1.13 -0.16
N ILE A 180 3.50 1.44 -0.39
CA ILE A 180 4.31 0.79 -1.42
C ILE A 180 5.56 0.22 -0.76
N THR A 181 5.74 -1.09 -0.88
CA THR A 181 6.80 -1.85 -0.20
C THR A 181 7.59 -2.68 -1.18
N ARG A 182 8.91 -2.47 -1.28
CA ARG A 182 9.80 -3.23 -2.19
C ARG A 182 9.32 -3.25 -3.66
N CYS A 183 8.70 -2.17 -4.11
CA CYS A 183 8.25 -2.02 -5.49
C CYS A 183 9.05 -0.94 -6.23
N PRO A 184 9.14 -1.00 -7.57
CA PRO A 184 9.43 0.18 -8.39
C PRO A 184 8.31 1.22 -8.24
N LEU A 185 8.61 2.50 -8.53
CA LEU A 185 7.67 3.62 -8.41
C LEU A 185 7.37 4.30 -9.76
N PRO A 186 6.79 3.60 -10.75
CA PRO A 186 6.49 4.23 -12.03
C PRO A 186 5.18 5.03 -11.98
N ASN A 187 5.21 6.28 -12.46
CA ASN A 187 4.03 7.06 -12.86
C ASN A 187 2.79 6.90 -11.95
N LEU A 188 2.91 7.30 -10.68
CA LEU A 188 1.88 7.09 -9.67
C LEU A 188 0.73 8.12 -9.70
N HIS A 189 0.67 9.00 -10.71
CA HIS A 189 -0.22 10.18 -10.71
C HIS A 189 -1.67 9.87 -10.32
N ASN A 190 -2.25 8.77 -10.82
CA ASN A 190 -3.64 8.42 -10.56
C ASN A 190 -3.93 7.95 -9.12
N PHE A 191 -2.90 7.58 -8.36
CA PHE A 191 -3.03 7.34 -6.91
C PHE A 191 -2.82 8.61 -6.10
N LEU A 192 -1.91 9.48 -6.56
CA LEU A 192 -1.34 10.54 -5.71
C LEU A 192 -2.29 11.72 -5.46
N ASP A 193 -3.25 11.97 -6.35
CA ASP A 193 -4.15 13.12 -6.26
C ASP A 193 -5.14 13.03 -5.08
N THR A 194 -5.53 11.81 -4.69
CA THR A 194 -6.48 11.57 -3.60
C THR A 194 -5.82 11.07 -2.31
N THR A 195 -4.56 10.62 -2.40
CA THR A 195 -3.83 10.01 -1.29
C THR A 195 -3.45 11.01 -0.20
N GLU A 196 -4.06 10.88 0.98
CA GLU A 196 -3.69 11.68 2.15
C GLU A 196 -2.35 11.23 2.77
N THR A 197 -2.12 9.92 2.85
CA THR A 197 -0.93 9.34 3.48
C THR A 197 -0.19 8.44 2.51
N LEU A 198 1.07 8.78 2.24
CA LEU A 198 1.97 7.99 1.41
C LEU A 198 3.03 7.31 2.28
N ILE A 199 3.07 5.98 2.23
CA ILE A 199 4.05 5.15 2.95
C ILE A 199 4.93 4.45 1.93
N LEU A 200 6.21 4.80 1.92
CA LEU A 200 7.23 4.14 1.09
C LEU A 200 8.14 3.33 2.00
N GLU A 201 8.24 2.04 1.74
CA GLU A 201 9.00 1.10 2.58
C GLU A 201 9.93 0.20 1.77
N ASP A 202 11.16 0.01 2.26
CA ASP A 202 12.18 -0.82 1.60
C ASP A 202 12.37 -0.48 0.12
N ILE A 203 12.31 0.82 -0.22
CA ILE A 203 12.52 1.27 -1.60
C ILE A 203 14.02 1.25 -1.92
N ASP A 204 14.33 0.65 -3.07
CA ASP A 204 15.70 0.48 -3.53
C ASP A 204 16.37 1.81 -3.91
N SER A 205 17.69 1.84 -3.79
CA SER A 205 18.53 3.01 -4.09
C SER A 205 18.49 3.47 -5.56
N THR A 206 18.05 2.63 -6.49
CA THR A 206 17.93 2.96 -7.92
C THR A 206 16.71 3.83 -8.25
N VAL A 207 15.77 3.97 -7.31
CA VAL A 207 14.53 4.73 -7.52
C VAL A 207 14.76 6.20 -7.18
N ASP A 208 14.36 7.10 -8.07
CA ASP A 208 14.29 8.53 -7.78
C ASP A 208 13.04 8.82 -6.92
N LEU A 209 13.26 8.98 -5.61
CA LEU A 209 12.17 9.29 -4.68
C LEU A 209 11.51 10.63 -4.99
N LEU A 210 12.28 11.62 -5.46
CA LEU A 210 11.72 12.96 -5.69
C LEU A 210 10.71 12.90 -6.82
N ASP A 211 11.04 12.24 -7.93
CA ASP A 211 10.12 12.04 -9.05
C ASP A 211 8.84 11.34 -8.59
N ALA A 212 8.98 10.28 -7.78
CA ALA A 212 7.84 9.51 -7.27
C ALA A 212 6.88 10.31 -6.36
N VAL A 213 7.39 11.29 -5.61
CA VAL A 213 6.57 12.07 -4.65
C VAL A 213 6.27 13.49 -5.12
N ALA A 214 6.88 13.99 -6.20
CA ALA A 214 6.77 15.39 -6.60
C ALA A 214 5.33 15.83 -6.87
N ALA A 215 4.54 14.95 -7.50
CA ALA A 215 3.13 15.20 -7.84
C ALA A 215 2.19 15.01 -6.64
N TRP A 216 2.61 14.32 -5.58
CA TRP A 216 1.77 13.99 -4.45
C TRP A 216 1.35 15.24 -3.66
N GLN A 217 0.06 15.32 -3.32
CA GLN A 217 -0.54 16.45 -2.61
C GLN A 217 -1.15 16.05 -1.25
N GLY A 218 -0.72 14.92 -0.68
CA GLY A 218 -1.17 14.50 0.65
C GLY A 218 -0.44 15.19 1.80
N GLU A 219 -0.85 14.86 3.02
CA GLU A 219 -0.37 15.49 4.25
C GLU A 219 0.72 14.68 4.95
N ASN A 220 0.73 13.35 4.82
CA ASN A 220 1.58 12.46 5.62
C ASN A 220 2.53 11.63 4.75
N LEU A 221 3.84 11.90 4.82
CA LEU A 221 4.88 11.16 4.10
C LEU A 221 5.71 10.32 5.07
N TRP A 222 5.69 9.00 4.87
CA TRP A 222 6.45 8.06 5.68
C TRP A 222 7.47 7.34 4.82
N LEU A 223 8.74 7.43 5.20
CA LEU A 223 9.86 6.79 4.53
C LEU A 223 10.51 5.81 5.51
N ASP A 224 10.43 4.51 5.21
CA ASP A 224 10.96 3.45 6.07
C ASP A 224 11.94 2.55 5.30
N ARG A 225 13.20 2.48 5.70
CA ARG A 225 14.24 1.67 4.99
C ARG A 225 14.37 2.03 3.49
N CYS A 226 14.06 3.26 3.11
CA CYS A 226 14.30 3.77 1.75
C CYS A 226 15.78 4.14 1.58
N HIS A 227 16.52 3.35 0.81
CA HIS A 227 17.95 3.56 0.61
C HIS A 227 18.27 4.68 -0.39
N SER A 228 17.28 5.10 -1.18
CA SER A 228 17.33 6.21 -2.13
C SER A 228 17.22 7.60 -1.48
N LEU A 229 16.91 7.68 -0.17
CA LEU A 229 16.90 8.96 0.53
C LEU A 229 18.32 9.54 0.60
N SER A 230 18.47 10.76 0.10
CA SER A 230 19.74 11.46 0.01
C SER A 230 19.59 12.94 0.39
N ASP A 231 20.73 13.59 0.57
CA ASP A 231 20.81 15.05 0.80
C ASP A 231 20.19 15.84 -0.36
N VAL A 232 20.34 15.36 -1.60
CA VAL A 232 19.71 15.95 -2.81
C VAL A 232 18.18 15.94 -2.70
N PHE A 233 17.60 14.86 -2.16
CA PHE A 233 16.16 14.78 -1.94
C PHE A 233 15.69 15.84 -0.93
N LEU A 234 16.43 16.02 0.19
CA LEU A 234 16.10 17.05 1.19
C LEU A 234 16.23 18.47 0.65
N GLU A 235 17.29 18.76 -0.11
CA GLU A 235 17.50 20.05 -0.79
C GLU A 235 16.35 20.38 -1.76
N ALA A 236 15.90 19.38 -2.52
CA ALA A 236 14.78 19.54 -3.44
C ALA A 236 13.46 19.81 -2.69
N LEU A 237 13.23 19.13 -1.56
CA LEU A 237 12.06 19.42 -0.72
C LEU A 237 12.15 20.79 -0.02
N ALA A 238 13.35 21.35 0.13
CA ALA A 238 13.61 22.66 0.75
C ALA A 238 13.39 23.84 -0.20
N SER A 239 13.36 23.59 -1.51
CA SER A 239 13.40 24.64 -2.53
C SER A 239 12.14 24.62 -3.41
N PRO A 240 11.45 25.76 -3.57
CA PRO A 240 10.30 25.82 -4.46
C PRO A 240 10.76 25.79 -5.93
N ILE A 241 10.19 24.90 -6.72
CA ILE A 241 10.37 24.83 -8.18
C ILE A 241 9.25 25.64 -8.82
N LEU A 242 9.60 26.72 -9.51
CA LEU A 242 8.63 27.66 -10.11
C LEU A 242 7.63 28.24 -9.09
N GLY A 243 8.03 28.38 -7.84
CA GLY A 243 7.19 28.88 -6.75
C GLY A 243 6.38 27.80 -6.03
N PHE A 244 6.48 26.53 -6.43
CA PHE A 244 5.78 25.42 -5.81
C PHE A 244 6.76 24.44 -5.16
N TYR A 245 6.50 24.06 -3.91
CA TYR A 245 7.25 22.99 -3.27
C TYR A 245 6.76 21.63 -3.82
N PRO A 246 7.68 20.69 -4.13
CA PRO A 246 7.30 19.28 -4.28
C PRO A 246 6.54 18.83 -3.03
N CYS A 247 5.53 17.95 -3.08
CA CYS A 247 4.76 17.60 -1.87
C CYS A 247 4.22 18.84 -1.13
N GLY A 248 3.57 19.78 -1.82
CA GLY A 248 3.26 21.11 -1.30
C GLY A 248 2.36 21.11 -0.06
N ALA A 249 1.51 20.09 0.08
CA ALA A 249 0.61 19.91 1.22
C ALA A 249 1.20 19.09 2.38
N MET A 250 2.43 18.57 2.24
CA MET A 250 3.05 17.70 3.24
C MET A 250 3.24 18.42 4.58
N ARG A 251 2.58 17.90 5.62
CA ARG A 251 2.60 18.42 7.00
C ARG A 251 3.35 17.54 7.97
N ARG A 252 3.35 16.23 7.74
CA ARG A 252 3.95 15.24 8.63
C ARG A 252 4.97 14.43 7.85
N LEU A 253 6.19 14.40 8.37
CA LEU A 253 7.29 13.61 7.81
C LEU A 253 7.79 12.61 8.85
N LEU A 254 7.70 11.32 8.51
CA LEU A 254 8.26 10.23 9.30
C LEU A 254 9.44 9.62 8.54
N LEU A 255 10.62 9.68 9.17
CA LEU A 255 11.89 9.15 8.70
C LEU A 255 12.29 7.97 9.59
N HIS A 256 12.23 6.75 9.07
CA HIS A 256 12.45 5.53 9.85
C HIS A 256 13.49 4.59 9.23
N ARG A 257 14.50 4.18 10.01
CA ARG A 257 15.53 3.20 9.58
C ARG A 257 16.22 3.57 8.25
N LEU A 258 16.49 4.86 8.05
CA LEU A 258 17.10 5.38 6.82
C LEU A 258 18.63 5.45 6.92
N PRO A 259 19.36 5.50 5.78
CA PRO A 259 20.78 5.82 5.76
C PRO A 259 21.08 7.21 6.35
N ASN A 260 22.37 7.55 6.45
CA ASN A 260 22.79 8.87 6.92
C ASN A 260 22.32 9.96 5.96
N PHE A 261 21.83 11.07 6.52
CA PHE A 261 21.53 12.30 5.80
C PHE A 261 21.99 13.49 6.66
N SER A 262 22.13 14.65 6.02
CA SER A 262 22.58 15.89 6.65
C SER A 262 21.49 16.51 7.52
N ILE A 263 21.80 16.73 8.80
CA ILE A 263 20.94 17.51 9.71
C ILE A 263 20.77 18.94 9.21
N ILE A 264 21.81 19.53 8.62
CA ILE A 264 21.77 20.91 8.12
C ILE A 264 20.70 21.02 7.03
N LEU A 265 20.71 20.09 6.07
CA LEU A 265 19.74 20.09 4.97
C LEU A 265 18.32 19.76 5.45
N LEU A 266 18.18 18.91 6.48
CA LEU A 266 16.87 18.67 7.10
C LEU A 266 16.32 19.96 7.76
N LYS A 267 17.17 20.77 8.39
CA LYS A 267 16.79 22.07 8.97
C LYS A 267 16.42 23.06 7.87
N GLU A 268 17.25 23.18 6.83
CA GLU A 268 16.98 24.03 5.67
C GLU A 268 15.64 23.67 4.99
N MET A 269 15.32 22.38 4.92
CA MET A 269 14.03 21.90 4.41
C MET A 269 12.84 22.38 5.26
N VAL A 270 12.95 22.28 6.59
CA VAL A 270 11.94 22.80 7.51
C VAL A 270 11.84 24.32 7.42
N GLU A 271 12.97 25.04 7.37
CA GLU A 271 13.02 26.51 7.27
C GLU A 271 12.39 27.00 5.96
N GLY A 272 12.78 26.43 4.82
CA GLY A 272 12.27 26.81 3.50
C GLY A 272 10.75 26.68 3.43
N ARG A 273 10.22 25.55 3.87
CA ARG A 273 8.76 25.30 3.86
C ARG A 273 7.99 26.13 4.88
N ASN A 274 8.61 26.47 6.00
CA ASN A 274 8.00 27.29 7.04
C ASN A 274 8.45 28.76 6.97
N ALA A 275 8.93 29.24 5.82
CA ALA A 275 9.48 30.60 5.67
C ALA A 275 8.47 31.72 5.99
N LEU A 276 7.17 31.43 5.94
CA LEU A 276 6.09 32.36 6.27
C LEU A 276 5.68 32.32 7.75
N VAL A 277 6.25 31.42 8.56
CA VAL A 277 5.92 31.28 9.98
C VAL A 277 6.64 32.35 10.79
N HIS A 278 5.88 33.10 11.59
CA HIS A 278 6.42 34.09 12.51
C HIS A 278 6.76 33.45 13.86
N TYR A 279 7.92 32.80 13.99
CA TYR A 279 8.32 32.10 15.22
C TYR A 279 8.41 32.98 16.49
N ASN A 280 8.43 34.30 16.33
CA ASN A 280 8.37 35.26 17.45
C ASN A 280 6.95 35.41 18.04
N ASP A 281 5.91 34.98 17.34
CA ASP A 281 4.54 34.97 17.86
C ASP A 281 4.38 33.80 18.87
N PRO A 282 4.09 34.05 20.16
CA PRO A 282 3.93 32.97 21.13
C PRO A 282 2.83 31.95 20.76
N ASN A 283 1.92 32.31 19.85
CA ASN A 283 0.83 31.45 19.39
C ASN A 283 1.08 30.87 17.98
N TRP A 284 2.29 30.94 17.42
CA TRP A 284 2.56 30.46 16.05
C TRP A 284 2.16 28.99 15.83
N LYS A 285 2.19 28.18 16.91
CA LYS A 285 1.78 26.76 16.91
C LYS A 285 0.26 26.54 16.83
N THR A 286 -0.57 27.52 17.20
CA THR A 286 -2.02 27.35 17.36
C THR A 286 -2.87 28.38 16.61
N ALA A 287 -2.31 29.54 16.26
CA ALA A 287 -3.07 30.70 15.76
C ALA A 287 -3.00 30.92 14.25
N THR A 288 -2.18 30.17 13.52
CA THR A 288 -2.03 30.36 12.08
C THR A 288 -3.15 29.59 11.34
N GLY A 289 -4.00 30.32 10.61
CA GLY A 289 -5.03 29.69 9.75
C GLY A 289 -4.46 28.77 8.66
N PHE A 290 -3.14 28.81 8.45
CA PHE A 290 -2.40 27.99 7.49
C PHE A 290 -1.32 27.10 8.12
N GLY A 291 -1.11 27.14 9.44
CA GLY A 291 -0.08 26.34 10.11
C GLY A 291 1.35 26.60 9.62
N PRO A 292 2.36 25.98 10.24
CA PRO A 292 3.60 25.68 9.51
C PRO A 292 3.30 24.62 8.44
N SER A 293 3.87 24.80 7.24
CA SER A 293 3.72 23.84 6.14
C SER A 293 4.17 22.45 6.59
N ILE A 294 5.32 22.33 7.26
CA ILE A 294 5.70 21.12 8.01
C ILE A 294 5.55 21.38 9.50
N SER A 295 4.63 20.64 10.12
CA SER A 295 4.31 20.77 11.55
C SER A 295 4.87 19.62 12.38
N HIS A 296 5.00 18.42 11.81
CA HIS A 296 5.38 17.21 12.52
C HIS A 296 6.58 16.55 11.84
N LEU A 297 7.62 16.24 12.62
CA LEU A 297 8.77 15.49 12.15
C LEU A 297 9.13 14.42 13.18
N ALA A 298 9.25 13.19 12.70
CA ALA A 298 9.76 12.08 13.50
C ALA A 298 10.95 11.44 12.79
N VAL A 299 12.09 11.34 13.48
CA VAL A 299 13.28 10.65 12.99
C VAL A 299 13.64 9.51 13.94
N VAL A 300 13.55 8.29 13.42
CA VAL A 300 13.59 7.07 14.22
C VAL A 300 14.59 6.10 13.62
N ARG A 301 15.60 5.68 14.39
CA ARG A 301 16.57 4.65 14.00
C ARG A 301 17.30 4.91 12.66
N CYS A 302 17.43 6.17 12.23
CA CYS A 302 18.24 6.53 11.07
C CYS A 302 19.74 6.46 11.42
N GLY A 303 20.63 6.35 10.42
CA GLY A 303 22.07 6.18 10.64
C GLY A 303 22.79 7.38 11.31
N ILE A 304 22.06 8.43 11.64
CA ILE A 304 22.58 9.61 12.32
C ILE A 304 22.84 9.26 13.79
N GLN A 305 24.12 9.22 14.17
CA GLN A 305 24.55 8.69 15.46
C GLN A 305 24.01 9.46 16.67
N LYS A 306 23.92 10.79 16.60
CA LYS A 306 23.39 11.63 17.68
C LYS A 306 23.02 13.02 17.18
N LEU A 307 21.82 13.49 17.56
CA LEU A 307 21.44 14.88 17.40
C LEU A 307 22.15 15.74 18.45
N SER A 308 22.71 16.87 18.05
CA SER A 308 23.28 17.82 19.01
C SER A 308 22.15 18.45 19.85
N ALA A 309 22.45 18.89 21.06
CA ALA A 309 21.44 19.57 21.90
C ALA A 309 20.93 20.86 21.25
N GLN A 310 21.81 21.55 20.52
CA GLN A 310 21.47 22.77 19.78
C GLN A 310 20.49 22.47 18.63
N ASP A 311 20.71 21.39 17.88
CA ASP A 311 19.80 21.01 16.79
C ASP A 311 18.47 20.50 17.34
N GLU A 312 18.48 19.76 18.46
CA GLU A 312 17.26 19.34 19.14
C GLU A 312 16.41 20.54 19.59
N GLU A 313 17.03 21.51 20.27
CA GLU A 313 16.36 22.75 20.69
C GLU A 313 15.82 23.52 19.48
N TRP A 314 16.61 23.57 18.41
CA TRP A 314 16.19 24.19 17.15
C TRP A 314 14.93 23.51 16.59
N PHE A 315 14.89 22.18 16.44
CA PHE A 315 13.70 21.50 15.91
C PHE A 315 12.47 21.70 16.81
N ARG A 316 12.63 21.66 18.14
CA ARG A 316 11.53 21.88 19.10
C ARG A 316 10.94 23.30 19.03
N SER A 317 11.75 24.28 18.65
CA SER A 317 11.34 25.67 18.47
C SER A 317 10.79 25.98 17.08
N HIS A 318 10.98 25.10 16.09
CA HIS A 318 10.53 25.31 14.70
C HIS A 318 9.40 24.35 14.27
N LEU A 319 9.09 23.33 15.06
CA LEU A 319 8.02 22.38 14.79
C LEU A 319 6.97 22.34 15.91
N VAL A 320 5.74 21.96 15.55
CA VAL A 320 4.67 21.72 16.52
C VAL A 320 5.01 20.47 17.31
N GLU A 321 5.28 19.38 16.60
CA GLU A 321 5.69 18.11 17.16
C GLU A 321 7.03 17.65 16.57
N PHE A 322 7.94 17.25 17.45
CA PHE A 322 9.24 16.75 17.08
C PHE A 322 9.62 15.53 17.90
N TYR A 323 9.94 14.44 17.21
CA TYR A 323 10.41 13.20 17.80
C TYR A 323 11.77 12.80 17.21
N TRP A 324 12.72 12.52 18.11
CA TRP A 324 14.04 12.00 17.76
C TRP A 324 14.41 10.85 18.69
N GLY A 325 14.70 9.65 18.16
CA GLY A 325 15.05 8.53 19.03
C GLY A 325 15.55 7.27 18.32
N SER A 326 16.46 6.55 18.99
CA SER A 326 16.95 5.23 18.58
C SER A 326 16.11 4.08 19.15
N LEU A 327 15.32 4.35 20.20
CA LEU A 327 14.52 3.37 20.93
C LEU A 327 13.05 3.67 20.71
N PHE A 328 12.32 2.68 20.20
CA PHE A 328 10.88 2.64 20.35
C PHE A 328 10.49 1.37 21.10
N VAL A 329 9.73 1.59 22.15
CA VAL A 329 8.90 0.63 22.87
C VAL A 329 7.97 -0.03 21.85
N SER A 330 8.11 -1.34 21.67
CA SER A 330 7.29 -2.36 20.96
C SER A 330 6.04 -2.07 20.10
N SER A 331 5.57 -0.86 19.82
CA SER A 331 4.43 -0.62 18.94
C SER A 331 4.67 0.55 17.99
N LEU A 332 5.01 0.24 16.74
CA LEU A 332 4.83 1.18 15.61
C LEU A 332 3.40 1.74 15.59
N GLN A 333 2.44 0.96 16.09
CA GLN A 333 1.07 1.37 16.39
C GLN A 333 1.00 2.70 17.14
N SER A 334 1.82 2.98 18.16
CA SER A 334 1.71 4.26 18.88
C SER A 334 2.24 5.45 18.08
N VAL A 335 3.20 5.26 17.17
CA VAL A 335 3.69 6.36 16.29
C VAL A 335 2.65 6.64 15.22
N THR A 336 2.06 5.59 14.65
CA THR A 336 0.93 5.73 13.74
C THR A 336 -0.29 6.30 14.46
N ASP A 337 -0.55 5.94 15.72
CA ASP A 337 -1.67 6.46 16.53
C ASP A 337 -1.44 7.92 16.96
N CYS A 338 -0.20 8.34 17.24
CA CYS A 338 0.14 9.75 17.45
C CYS A 338 -0.05 10.58 16.17
N MET A 339 0.09 9.95 15.00
CA MET A 339 -0.05 10.61 13.69
C MET A 339 -1.40 10.33 13.01
N ASN A 340 -2.31 9.59 13.65
CA ASN A 340 -3.67 9.44 13.17
C ASN A 340 -4.51 10.54 13.83
N PRO A 341 -5.20 11.40 13.06
CA PRO A 341 -6.27 12.20 13.65
C PRO A 341 -7.31 11.22 14.21
N VAL A 342 -7.64 11.37 15.50
CA VAL A 342 -8.82 10.73 16.07
C VAL A 342 -10.02 11.20 15.22
N PRO A 343 -10.90 10.29 14.74
CA PRO A 343 -12.04 10.66 13.90
C PRO A 343 -13.00 11.66 14.56
#